data_AF-A0A4Q1CDY5-F1
#
_entry.id   AF-A0A4Q1CDY5-F1
#
_cell.length_a   1.000
_cell.length_b   1.000
_cell.length_c   1.000
_cell.angle_alpha   90.00
_cell.angle_beta   90.00
_cell.angle_gamma   90.00
#
_symmetry.space_group_name_H-M   'P 1'
#
loop_
_entity.id
_entity.type
_entity.pdbx_description
1 polymer ?
#
loop_
_entity_poly.entity_id
_entity_poly.type
_entity_poly.pdbx_seq_one_letter_code
_entity_poly.pdbx_strand_id
1 'polypeptide(L)'
;ADAGQYARRSLTTQYQESDLAFLQRLLAEEGIYYWFEHAGDPGSADFGSHTLVLADHSHDTAELGSVRFHRRDESERSDSV
;
A
#
# COMPACT_ATOMS: atom_id res chain seq x y z
N ALA A 1 13.26 10.20 7.74
CA ALA A 1 13.26 10.63 6.32
C ALA A 1 13.90 12.01 6.24
N ASP A 2 14.88 12.19 5.36
CA ASP A 2 15.47 13.51 5.10
C ASP A 2 14.61 14.22 4.05
N ALA A 3 13.98 15.34 4.41
CA ALA A 3 13.15 16.10 3.49
C ALA A 3 13.95 16.68 2.30
N GLY A 4 15.28 16.78 2.43
CA GLY A 4 16.18 17.17 1.34
C GLY A 4 16.35 16.13 0.24
N GLN A 5 15.87 14.89 0.45
CA GLN A 5 15.99 13.80 -0.52
C GLN A 5 15.10 14.01 -1.76
N TYR A 6 13.93 14.64 -1.59
CA TYR A 6 13.03 14.96 -2.70
C TYR A 6 13.27 16.40 -3.19
N ALA A 7 13.42 16.56 -4.50
CA ALA A 7 13.72 17.85 -5.08
C ALA A 7 12.56 18.84 -4.86
N ARG A 8 12.87 20.03 -4.34
CA ARG A 8 11.88 21.09 -4.22
C ARG A 8 11.49 21.57 -5.63
N ARG A 9 10.26 21.30 -6.02
CA ARG A 9 9.68 21.77 -7.29
C ARG A 9 9.65 23.31 -7.33
N SER A 10 9.99 23.89 -8.47
CA SER A 10 9.89 25.35 -8.70
C SER A 10 8.44 25.82 -8.85
N LEU A 11 7.57 24.95 -9.36
CA LEU A 11 6.13 25.15 -9.50
C LEU A 11 5.40 23.81 -9.30
N THR A 12 4.23 23.83 -8.68
CA THR A 12 3.37 22.66 -8.55
C THR A 12 1.91 23.11 -8.61
N THR A 13 1.24 22.82 -9.72
CA THR A 13 -0.15 23.24 -9.96
C THR A 13 -1.07 22.04 -9.83
N GLN A 14 -2.22 22.26 -9.19
CA GLN A 14 -3.38 21.38 -9.22
C GLN A 14 -4.44 22.04 -10.11
N TYR A 15 -4.76 21.44 -11.26
CA TYR A 15 -5.70 22.03 -12.21
C TYR A 15 -6.59 20.95 -12.83
N GLN A 16 -7.91 21.13 -12.68
CA GLN A 16 -8.93 20.21 -13.21
C GLN A 16 -8.70 18.74 -12.80
N GLU A 17 -8.15 18.53 -11.61
CA GLU A 17 -7.92 17.21 -11.01
C GLU A 17 -8.36 17.21 -9.54
N SER A 18 -8.79 16.07 -9.03
CA SER A 18 -9.13 15.91 -7.61
C SER A 18 -7.88 15.88 -6.74
N ASP A 19 -8.04 16.10 -5.44
CA ASP A 19 -6.92 16.03 -4.48
C ASP A 19 -6.21 14.68 -4.52
N LEU A 20 -6.98 13.59 -4.68
CA LEU A 20 -6.40 12.25 -4.80
C LEU A 20 -5.58 12.10 -6.09
N ALA A 21 -6.12 12.56 -7.23
CA ALA A 21 -5.41 12.49 -8.51
C ALA A 21 -4.12 13.31 -8.48
N PHE A 22 -4.17 14.49 -7.85
CA PHE A 22 -3.02 15.35 -7.62
C PHE A 22 -1.93 14.65 -6.81
N LEU A 23 -2.30 14.08 -5.64
CA LEU A 23 -1.36 13.35 -4.80
C LEU A 23 -0.78 12.14 -5.51
N GLN A 24 -1.62 11.32 -6.16
CA GLN A 24 -1.17 10.14 -6.90
C GLN A 24 -0.16 10.51 -8.00
N ARG A 25 -0.40 11.59 -8.73
CA ARG A 25 0.52 12.09 -9.74
C ARG A 25 1.86 12.50 -9.13
N LEU A 26 1.85 13.29 -8.05
CA LEU A 26 3.09 13.72 -7.38
C LEU A 26 3.89 12.55 -6.80
N LEU A 27 3.21 11.59 -6.16
CA LEU A 27 3.86 10.41 -5.59
C LEU A 27 4.49 9.56 -6.71
N ALA A 28 3.78 9.34 -7.82
CA ALA A 28 4.29 8.59 -8.95
C ALA A 28 5.51 9.25 -9.62
N GLU A 29 5.51 10.60 -9.75
CA GLU A 29 6.65 11.35 -10.28
C GLU A 29 7.94 11.15 -9.46
N GLU A 30 7.84 11.00 -8.14
CA GLU A 30 8.97 10.76 -7.23
C GLU A 30 9.27 9.26 -7.02
N GLY A 31 8.54 8.36 -7.68
CA GLY A 31 8.66 6.92 -7.46
C GLY A 31 8.18 6.45 -6.07
N ILE A 32 7.37 7.27 -5.40
CA ILE A 32 6.78 6.95 -4.10
C ILE A 32 5.51 6.13 -4.33
N TYR A 33 5.44 4.97 -3.68
CA TYR A 33 4.27 4.10 -3.67
C TYR A 33 3.66 4.05 -2.27
N TYR A 34 2.47 3.45 -2.15
CA TYR A 34 1.78 3.38 -0.86
C TYR A 34 0.92 2.13 -0.70
N TRP A 35 0.66 1.77 0.56
CA TRP A 35 -0.31 0.76 0.97
C TRP A 35 -1.03 1.21 2.24
N PHE A 36 -2.05 0.44 2.65
CA PHE A 36 -2.72 0.65 3.92
C PHE A 36 -2.38 -0.46 4.90
N GLU A 37 -2.04 -0.07 6.13
CA GLU A 37 -1.99 -0.96 7.27
C GLU A 37 -3.31 -0.86 8.05
N HIS A 38 -3.84 -2.01 8.43
CA HIS A 38 -5.12 -2.13 9.10
C HIS A 38 -4.90 -2.69 10.50
N ALA A 39 -5.24 -1.92 11.53
CA ALA A 39 -5.24 -2.39 12.90
C ALA A 39 -6.68 -2.48 13.38
N GLY A 40 -7.22 -3.70 13.45
CA GLY A 40 -8.58 -3.94 13.90
C GLY A 40 -8.71 -3.88 15.42
N ASP A 41 -9.72 -3.17 15.91
CA ASP A 41 -10.11 -3.17 17.32
C ASP A 41 -11.64 -3.28 17.44
N PRO A 42 -12.19 -4.50 17.58
CA PRO A 42 -13.63 -4.72 17.64
C PRO A 42 -14.28 -4.14 18.92
N GLY A 43 -13.48 -3.76 19.93
CA GLY A 43 -13.98 -3.11 21.14
C GLY A 43 -14.10 -1.59 21.02
N SER A 44 -13.50 -0.99 19.98
CA SER A 44 -13.55 0.45 19.74
C SER A 44 -14.81 0.85 18.95
N ALA A 45 -15.25 2.10 19.12
CA ALA A 45 -16.39 2.64 18.36
C ALA A 45 -16.14 2.70 16.85
N ASP A 46 -14.87 2.82 16.46
CA ASP A 46 -14.43 3.00 15.06
C ASP A 46 -13.90 1.70 14.43
N PHE A 47 -13.99 0.57 15.15
CA PHE A 47 -13.50 -0.77 14.74
C PHE A 47 -12.00 -0.87 14.44
N GLY A 48 -11.21 0.10 14.89
CA GLY A 48 -9.77 0.13 14.70
C GLY A 48 -9.29 1.35 13.92
N SER A 49 -8.19 1.19 13.17
CA SER A 49 -7.57 2.28 12.41
C SER A 49 -6.96 1.81 11.08
N HIS A 50 -6.82 2.77 10.16
CA HIS A 50 -6.16 2.60 8.88
C HIS A 50 -5.02 3.60 8.76
N THR A 51 -3.83 3.11 8.39
CA THR A 51 -2.64 3.95 8.20
C THR A 51 -2.23 3.90 6.74
N LEU A 52 -2.23 5.04 6.06
CA LEU A 52 -1.62 5.17 4.73
C LEU A 52 -0.10 5.25 4.91
N VAL A 53 0.62 4.26 4.40
CA VAL A 53 2.08 4.22 4.45
C VAL A 53 2.64 4.62 3.10
N LEU A 54 3.50 5.65 3.07
CA LEU A 54 4.24 6.08 1.87
C LEU A 54 5.67 5.52 1.92
N ALA A 55 6.15 4.96 0.81
CA ALA A 55 7.51 4.42 0.72
C ALA A 55 8.15 4.65 -0.66
N ASP A 56 9.48 4.71 -0.65
CA ASP A 56 10.34 5.00 -1.81
C ASP A 56 11.54 4.04 -1.94
N HIS A 57 11.62 3.04 -1.06
CA HIS A 57 12.70 2.05 -1.01
C HIS A 57 12.14 0.69 -0.63
N SER A 58 12.88 -0.37 -1.00
CA SER A 58 12.53 -1.74 -0.65
C SER A 58 12.33 -1.87 0.87
N HIS A 59 11.11 -2.20 1.26
CA HIS A 59 10.73 -2.39 2.65
C HIS A 59 10.74 -3.88 3.00
N ASP A 60 11.07 -4.20 4.26
CA ASP A 60 10.92 -5.55 4.80
C ASP A 60 9.44 -5.92 4.87
N THR A 61 8.97 -6.72 3.94
CA THR A 61 7.60 -7.23 3.97
C THR A 61 7.43 -8.21 5.12
N ALA A 62 6.30 -8.17 5.81
CA ALA A 62 5.98 -9.16 6.84
C ALA A 62 6.05 -10.58 6.26
N GLU A 63 6.63 -11.52 7.02
CA GLU A 63 6.60 -12.93 6.64
C GLU A 63 5.19 -13.50 6.85
N LEU A 64 4.51 -13.80 5.74
CA LEU A 64 3.13 -14.32 5.73
C LEU A 64 3.07 -15.85 5.62
N GLY A 65 4.23 -16.52 5.56
CA GLY A 65 4.32 -17.96 5.33
C GLY A 65 4.08 -18.34 3.86
N SER A 66 4.05 -19.65 3.60
CA SER A 66 3.82 -20.19 2.25
C SER A 66 2.35 -20.50 2.01
N VAL A 67 1.80 -20.03 0.89
CA VAL A 67 0.48 -20.45 0.41
C VAL A 67 0.65 -21.52 -0.67
N ARG A 68 -0.09 -22.62 -0.56
CA ARG A 68 -0.04 -23.71 -1.54
C ARG A 68 -0.74 -23.29 -2.83
N PHE A 69 -0.09 -23.47 -3.97
CA PHE A 69 -0.73 -23.39 -5.28
C PHE A 69 -1.47 -24.70 -5.57
N HIS A 70 -2.80 -24.66 -5.66
CA HIS A 70 -3.61 -25.80 -6.08
C HIS A 70 -3.92 -25.69 -7.58
N ARG A 71 -3.53 -26.71 -8.35
CA ARG A 71 -3.98 -26.83 -9.74
C ARG A 71 -5.33 -27.52 -9.72
N ARG A 72 -6.32 -27.02 -10.47
CA ARG A 72 -7.59 -27.76 -10.69
C ARG A 72 -7.31 -29.03 -11.50
N ASP A 73 -6.85 -30.08 -10.83
CA ASP A 73 -6.73 -31.42 -11.35
C ASP A 73 -7.46 -32.37 -10.39
N GLU A 74 -8.38 -33.18 -10.92
CA GLU A 74 -9.31 -34.00 -10.15
C GLU A 74 -8.65 -35.16 -9.39
N SER A 75 -7.32 -35.32 -9.49
CA SER A 75 -6.59 -36.39 -8.80
C SER A 75 -5.99 -36.02 -7.44
N GLU A 76 -6.16 -34.77 -6.96
CA GLU A 76 -5.68 -34.38 -5.63
C GLU A 76 -6.62 -34.86 -4.50
N ARG A 77 -6.09 -35.72 -3.62
CA ARG A 77 -6.81 -36.42 -2.54
C ARG A 77 -7.02 -35.64 -1.23
N SER A 78 -6.60 -34.38 -1.16
CA SER A 78 -6.71 -33.60 0.08
C SER A 78 -7.61 -32.40 -0.16
N ASP A 79 -8.75 -32.42 0.55
CA ASP A 79 -9.78 -31.40 0.48
C ASP A 79 -9.22 -30.01 0.85
N SER A 80 -9.70 -28.98 0.16
CA SER A 80 -9.31 -27.59 0.40
C SER A 80 -10.04 -27.05 1.63
N VAL A 81 -9.36 -26.23 2.44
CA VAL A 81 -9.96 -25.52 3.59
C VAL A 81 -10.99 -24.48 3.15
#